data_AF-A0A1I7DB97-F1
#
_entry.id   AF-A0A1I7DB97-F1
#
_cell.length_a   1.000
_cell.length_b   1.000
_cell.length_c   1.000
_cell.angle_alpha   90.00
_cell.angle_beta   90.00
_cell.angle_gamma   90.00
#
_symmetry.space_group_name_H-M   'P 1'
#
loop_
_entity.id
_entity.type
_entity.pdbx_description
1 polymer ?
#
loop_
_entity_poly.entity_id
_entity_poly.type
_entity_poly.pdbx_seq_one_letter_code
_entity_poly.pdbx_strand_id
1 'polypeptide(L)' 'MNAPHQDTGFFTEPLSSRDPEIFGSIRSELGRQRDEIELI' A
#
# COMPACT_ATOMS: atom_id res chain seq x y z
N MET A 1 -1.23 -34.33 -2.09
CA MET A 1 -1.88 -33.05 -1.72
C MET A 1 -0.98 -31.95 -2.24
N ASN A 2 -1.31 -31.32 -3.37
CA ASN A 2 -0.52 -30.23 -3.94
C ASN A 2 -1.25 -28.93 -3.63
N ALA A 3 -0.86 -28.27 -2.53
CA ALA A 3 -1.30 -26.91 -2.31
C ALA A 3 -0.59 -26.00 -3.33
N PRO A 4 -1.28 -25.03 -3.95
CA PRO A 4 -0.60 -24.03 -4.77
C PRO A 4 0.47 -23.34 -3.91
N HIS A 5 1.68 -23.23 -4.46
CA HIS A 5 2.75 -22.46 -3.82
C HIS A 5 2.27 -21.02 -3.65
N GLN A 6 2.22 -20.55 -2.40
CA GLN A 6 1.91 -19.16 -2.11
C GLN A 6 3.05 -18.30 -2.65
N ASP A 7 2.69 -17.19 -3.31
CA ASP A 7 3.66 -16.20 -3.74
C ASP A 7 4.42 -15.66 -2.51
N THR A 8 5.72 -15.93 -2.47
CA THR A 8 6.60 -15.54 -1.36
C THR A 8 6.80 -14.03 -1.26
N GLY A 9 6.47 -13.29 -2.33
CA GLY A 9 6.61 -11.83 -2.40
C GLY A 9 5.58 -11.07 -1.57
N PHE A 10 4.47 -11.69 -1.17
CA PHE A 10 3.33 -10.98 -0.58
C PHE A 10 3.69 -10.15 0.67
N PHE A 11 4.59 -10.62 1.54
CA PHE A 11 4.98 -9.87 2.75
C PHE A 11 6.37 -9.25 2.68
N THR A 12 7.10 -9.45 1.58
CA THR A 12 8.50 -9.03 1.44
C THR A 12 8.70 -7.97 0.37
N GLU A 13 7.83 -7.93 -0.64
CA GLU A 13 7.89 -6.92 -1.69
C GLU A 13 7.37 -5.56 -1.20
N PRO A 14 8.04 -4.45 -1.54
CA PRO A 14 7.53 -3.11 -1.27
C PRO A 14 6.12 -2.90 -1.87
N LEU A 15 5.21 -2.33 -1.08
CA LEU A 15 3.85 -2.01 -1.53
C LEU A 15 3.84 -1.13 -2.79
N SER A 16 4.81 -0.22 -2.91
CA SER A 16 4.98 0.65 -4.09
C SER A 16 5.22 -0.09 -5.40
N SER A 17 5.78 -1.30 -5.34
CA SER A 17 6.04 -2.16 -6.50
C SER A 17 4.82 -3.03 -6.80
N ARG A 18 4.30 -3.69 -5.77
CA ARG A 18 3.21 -4.66 -5.90
C ARG A 18 1.85 -4.04 -6.20
N ASP A 19 1.55 -2.91 -5.57
CA ASP A 19 0.31 -2.18 -5.78
C ASP A 19 0.56 -0.66 -5.81
N PRO A 20 0.98 -0.12 -6.97
CA PRO A 20 1.24 1.30 -7.14
C PRO A 20 0.00 2.18 -6.93
N GLU A 21 -1.20 1.65 -7.18
CA GLU A 21 -2.46 2.38 -7.05
C GLU A 21 -2.84 2.60 -5.59
N ILE A 22 -2.82 1.54 -4.77
CA ILE A 22 -3.01 1.67 -3.31
C ILE A 22 -1.91 2.53 -2.70
N PHE A 23 -0.66 2.32 -3.11
CA PHE A 23 0.46 3.13 -2.61
C PHE A 23 0.30 4.62 -2.95
N GLY A 24 -0.16 4.92 -4.17
CA GLY A 24 -0.49 6.28 -4.61
C GLY A 24 -1.59 6.89 -3.75
N SER A 25 -2.67 6.16 -3.53
CA SER A 25 -3.83 6.58 -2.73
C SER A 25 -3.44 6.96 -1.30
N ILE A 26 -2.60 6.14 -0.65
CA ILE A 26 -2.06 6.41 0.69
C ILE A 26 -1.21 7.69 0.69
N ARG A 27 -0.35 7.88 -0.32
CA ARG A 27 0.49 9.08 -0.42
C ARG A 27 -0.32 10.35 -0.65
N SER A 28 -1.37 10.29 -1.47
CA SER A 28 -2.28 11.41 -1.69
C SER A 28 -2.99 11.81 -0.40
N GLU A 29 -3.52 10.85 0.35
CA GLU A 29 -4.19 11.11 1.63
C GLU A 29 -3.23 11.67 2.68
N LEU A 30 -2.02 11.11 2.79
CA LEU A 30 -0.97 11.67 3.64
C LEU A 30 -0.60 13.11 3.25
N GLY A 31 -0.61 13.42 1.95
CA GLY A 31 -0.43 14.78 1.45
C GLY A 31 -1.54 15.71 1.94
N ARG A 32 -2.80 15.31 1.75
CA ARG A 32 -3.97 16.07 2.22
C ARG A 32 -3.90 16.37 3.72
N GLN A 33 -3.58 15.37 4.54
CA GLN A 33 -3.43 15.54 6.01
C GLN A 33 -2.27 16.45 6.41
N ARG A 34 -1.25 16.63 5.56
CA ARG A 34 -0.14 17.57 5.80
C ARG A 34 -0.48 18.98 5.35
N ASP A 35 -1.26 19.09 4.28
CA ASP A 35 -1.64 20.37 3.68
C ASP A 35 -2.86 21.00 4.41
N GLU A 36 -3.63 20.21 5.15
CA GLU A 36 -4.84 20.61 5.87
C GLU A 36 -4.76 20.32 7.39
N ILE A 37 -5.40 21.15 8.22
CA ILE A 37 -5.60 20.86 9.65
C ILE A 37 -6.95 20.17 9.81
N GLU A 38 -6.93 18.92 10.26
CA GLU A 38 -8.14 18.18 10.64
C GLU A 38 -8.53 18.45 12.09
N LEU A 39 -9.82 18.72 12.31
CA LEU A 39 -10.41 19.06 13.62
C LEU A 39 -11.38 17.98 14.13
N ILE A 40 -11.27 16.75 13.63
CA ILE A 40 -12.14 15.62 13.97
C ILE A 40 -11.76 14.93 15.27
#